data_AF-A0AA38C568-F1
#
_entry.id   AF-A0AA38C568-F1
#
_cell.length_a   1.000
_cell.length_b   1.000
_cell.length_c   1.000
_cell.angle_alpha   90.00
_cell.angle_beta   90.00
_cell.angle_gamma   90.00
#
_symmetry.space_group_name_H-M   'P 1'
#
loop_
_entity.id
_entity.type
_entity.pdbx_description
1 polymer ?
#
loop_
_entity_poly.entity_id
_entity_poly.type
_entity_poly.pdbx_seq_one_letter_code
_entity_poly.pdbx_strand_id
1 'polypeptide(L)'
;MMMGIYGSAVAIIVMLMGSIEYGVSEDTNRVFSPCSDSLVQKKDGFTFGIAFADRDSFYIDTQARTKLELSPYDTHLALSSKASQLAVFRPKVDEISLLTINTSTGSFSP
;
A
#
# COMPACT_ATOMS: atom_id res chain seq x y z
N MET A 1 28.13 -21.58 -45.62
CA MET A 1 26.93 -21.95 -44.83
C MET A 1 27.00 -21.50 -43.36
N MET A 2 28.19 -21.39 -42.73
CA MET A 2 28.30 -20.95 -41.32
C MET A 2 27.98 -19.47 -41.07
N MET A 3 28.23 -18.54 -42.01
CA MET A 3 27.89 -17.11 -41.82
C MET A 3 26.38 -16.83 -41.66
N GLY A 4 25.50 -17.65 -42.25
CA GLY A 4 24.05 -17.49 -42.10
C GLY A 4 23.53 -17.90 -40.72
N ILE A 5 24.21 -18.84 -40.06
CA ILE A 5 23.83 -19.36 -38.74
C ILE A 5 24.08 -18.31 -37.66
N TYR A 6 25.23 -17.62 -37.71
CA TYR A 6 25.54 -16.53 -36.78
C TYR A 6 24.61 -15.33 -36.96
N GLY A 7 24.23 -14.99 -38.20
CA GLY A 7 23.27 -13.92 -38.47
C GLY A 7 21.88 -14.21 -37.89
N SER A 8 21.38 -15.43 -38.05
CA SER A 8 20.11 -15.85 -37.42
C SER A 8 20.20 -15.90 -35.89
N ALA A 9 21.30 -16.40 -35.33
CA ALA A 9 21.49 -16.44 -33.88
C ALA A 9 21.49 -15.04 -33.26
N VAL A 10 22.17 -14.08 -33.88
CA VAL A 10 22.18 -12.67 -33.44
C VAL A 10 20.79 -12.05 -33.56
N ALA A 11 20.07 -12.31 -34.65
CA ALA A 11 18.69 -11.82 -34.81
C ALA A 11 17.74 -12.37 -33.73
N ILE A 12 17.87 -13.65 -33.37
CA ILE A 12 17.08 -14.29 -32.31
C ILE A 12 17.39 -13.67 -30.95
N ILE A 13 18.67 -13.44 -30.63
CA ILE A 13 19.09 -12.82 -29.37
C ILE A 13 18.57 -11.38 -29.27
N VAL A 14 18.62 -10.60 -30.35
CA VAL A 14 18.09 -9.23 -30.39
C VAL A 14 16.58 -9.21 -30.18
N MET A 15 15.83 -10.14 -30.79
CA MET A 15 14.39 -10.26 -30.55
C MET A 15 14.05 -10.64 -29.10
N LEU A 16 14.83 -11.55 -28.49
CA LEU A 16 14.64 -11.96 -27.09
C LEU A 16 14.92 -10.82 -26.09
N MET A 17 15.91 -9.96 -26.39
CA MET A 17 16.21 -8.79 -25.55
C MET A 17 15.16 -7.68 -25.68
N GLY A 18 14.49 -7.57 -26.83
CA GLY A 18 13.41 -6.60 -27.07
C GLY A 18 12.08 -6.93 -26.39
N SER A 19 11.90 -8.18 -25.93
CA SER A 19 10.69 -8.64 -25.20
C SER A 19 10.79 -8.53 -23.68
N ILE A 20 11.89 -8.00 -23.13
CA ILE A 20 11.97 -7.74 -21.69
C ILE A 20 11.17 -6.48 -21.39
N GLU A 21 9.88 -6.64 -21.14
CA GLU A 21 9.10 -5.62 -20.44
C GLU A 21 9.66 -5.52 -19.02
N TYR A 22 10.48 -4.50 -18.77
CA TYR A 22 10.71 -4.05 -17.40
C TYR A 22 9.36 -3.56 -16.91
N GLY A 23 8.68 -4.36 -16.09
CA GLY A 23 7.48 -3.93 -15.38
C GLY A 23 7.86 -2.83 -14.41
N VAL A 24 8.03 -1.60 -14.91
CA VAL A 24 8.05 -0.41 -14.07
C VAL A 24 6.65 -0.34 -13.50
N SER A 25 6.56 -0.79 -12.26
CA SER A 25 5.36 -0.69 -11.46
C SER A 25 5.24 0.78 -11.08
N GLU A 26 4.68 1.60 -11.98
CA GLU A 26 4.41 3.02 -11.75
C GLU A 26 3.04 3.14 -11.09
N ASP A 27 2.95 3.86 -9.96
CA ASP A 27 1.66 4.13 -9.31
C ASP A 27 0.86 5.10 -10.20
N THR A 28 -0.17 4.57 -10.86
CA THR A 28 -1.07 5.36 -11.71
C THR A 28 -2.10 6.15 -10.92
N ASN A 29 -2.24 5.88 -9.62
CA ASN A 29 -3.19 6.55 -8.73
C ASN A 29 -2.50 7.63 -7.90
N ARG A 30 -2.75 8.90 -8.25
CA ARG A 30 -2.22 10.06 -7.52
C ARG A 30 -3.08 10.50 -6.33
N VAL A 31 -4.15 9.75 -6.01
CA VAL A 31 -5.02 10.04 -4.86
C VAL A 31 -4.45 9.38 -3.61
N PHE A 32 -4.10 10.21 -2.63
CA PHE A 32 -3.51 9.76 -1.36
C PHE A 32 -4.49 9.78 -0.19
N SER A 33 -5.71 10.29 -0.39
CA SER A 33 -6.75 10.30 0.65
C SER A 33 -7.55 8.98 0.60
N PRO A 34 -7.40 8.08 1.61
CA PRO A 34 -8.13 6.81 1.64
C PRO A 34 -9.68 6.88 1.52
N CYS A 35 -10.34 8.01 1.75
CA CYS A 35 -11.80 8.17 1.52
C CYS A 35 -12.14 8.53 0.07
N SER A 36 -11.23 9.21 -0.63
CA SER A 36 -11.41 9.55 -2.04
C SER A 36 -10.89 8.43 -2.95
N ASP A 37 -10.07 7.54 -2.39
CA ASP A 37 -9.41 6.42 -3.05
C ASP A 37 -10.28 5.15 -3.02
N SER A 38 -11.48 5.21 -3.60
CA SER A 38 -12.47 4.11 -3.56
C SER A 38 -12.47 3.21 -4.80
N LEU A 39 -11.69 3.54 -5.84
CA LEU A 39 -11.68 2.85 -7.13
C LEU A 39 -10.25 2.50 -7.55
N VAL A 40 -9.60 1.62 -6.79
CA VAL A 40 -8.26 1.12 -7.09
C VAL A 40 -8.30 0.07 -8.21
N GLN A 41 -7.45 0.22 -9.23
CA GLN A 41 -7.28 -0.72 -10.34
C GLN A 41 -6.00 -1.55 -10.18
N LYS A 42 -5.82 -2.56 -11.03
CA LYS A 42 -4.57 -3.33 -11.09
C LYS A 42 -3.38 -2.38 -11.32
N LYS A 43 -2.29 -2.56 -10.57
CA LYS A 43 -1.09 -1.70 -10.55
C LYS A 43 -1.24 -0.34 -9.84
N ASP A 44 -2.44 0.07 -9.45
CA ASP A 44 -2.60 1.27 -8.61
C ASP A 44 -2.09 1.01 -7.19
N GLY A 45 -1.44 2.01 -6.61
CA GLY A 45 -1.19 2.04 -5.18
C GLY A 45 -2.49 2.28 -4.41
N PHE A 46 -2.70 1.56 -3.32
CA PHE A 46 -3.78 1.83 -2.36
C PHE A 46 -3.20 2.10 -0.98
N THR A 47 -3.75 3.07 -0.27
CA THR A 47 -3.33 3.33 1.11
C THR A 47 -4.07 2.41 2.06
N PHE A 48 -3.33 1.67 2.86
CA PHE A 48 -3.87 0.93 3.98
C PHE A 48 -3.11 1.30 5.24
N GLY A 49 -3.84 1.43 6.34
CA GLY A 49 -3.29 1.79 7.64
C GLY A 49 -3.77 0.85 8.74
N ILE A 50 -2.89 0.57 9.71
CA ILE A 50 -3.21 -0.14 10.95
C ILE A 50 -2.89 0.78 12.12
N ALA A 51 -3.88 1.04 12.96
CA ALA A 51 -3.69 1.77 14.21
C ALA A 51 -3.59 0.80 15.40
N PHE A 52 -2.56 0.99 16.22
CA PHE A 52 -2.37 0.33 17.51
C PHE A 52 -2.68 1.33 18.61
N ALA A 53 -3.77 1.11 19.30
CA ALA A 53 -4.22 1.95 20.41
C ALA A 53 -5.06 1.12 21.38
N ASP A 54 -5.26 1.64 22.58
CA ASP A 54 -6.24 1.08 23.50
C ASP A 54 -7.63 1.11 22.88
N ARG A 55 -8.45 0.11 23.20
CA ARG A 55 -9.81 -0.04 22.65
C ARG A 55 -10.61 1.25 22.74
N ASP A 56 -10.59 1.92 23.89
CA ASP A 56 -11.34 3.15 24.14
C ASP A 56 -10.88 4.35 23.29
N SER A 57 -9.74 4.25 22.62
CA SER A 57 -9.27 5.27 21.69
C SER A 57 -10.14 5.40 20.45
N PHE A 58 -10.82 4.32 20.05
CA PHE A 58 -11.69 4.25 18.88
C PHE A 58 -13.16 4.60 19.18
N TYR A 59 -13.48 4.92 20.44
CA TYR A 59 -14.84 5.22 20.86
C TYR A 59 -14.96 6.64 21.43
N ILE A 60 -16.16 7.20 21.33
CA ILE A 60 -16.57 8.40 22.05
C ILE A 60 -17.74 8.09 22.98
N ASP A 61 -17.75 8.70 24.16
CA ASP A 61 -18.88 8.60 25.08
C ASP A 61 -20.05 9.44 24.56
N THR A 62 -21.24 8.84 24.58
CA THR A 62 -22.48 9.54 24.22
C THR A 62 -23.33 9.80 25.45
N GLN A 63 -24.29 10.72 25.31
CA GLN A 63 -25.20 11.14 26.37
C GLN A 63 -26.04 9.97 26.91
N ALA A 64 -26.24 8.92 26.12
CA ALA A 64 -26.98 7.72 26.50
C ALA A 64 -26.17 6.72 27.34
N ARG A 65 -25.00 7.11 27.88
CA ARG A 65 -24.05 6.21 28.58
C ARG A 65 -23.57 5.04 27.72
N THR A 66 -23.67 5.18 26.40
CA THR A 66 -23.17 4.21 25.43
C THR A 66 -21.95 4.76 24.72
N LYS A 67 -21.02 3.87 24.34
CA LYS A 67 -19.83 4.21 23.57
C LYS A 67 -20.13 4.03 22.08
N LEU A 68 -19.90 5.06 21.27
CA LEU A 68 -20.03 5.01 19.82
C LEU A 68 -18.66 4.76 19.19
N GLU A 69 -18.55 3.74 18.34
CA GLU A 69 -17.34 3.47 17.57
C GLU A 69 -17.21 4.47 16.43
N LEU A 70 -16.02 5.06 16.30
CA LEU A 70 -15.74 6.06 15.29
C LEU A 70 -15.15 5.40 14.04
N SER A 71 -15.58 5.86 12.87
CA SER A 71 -15.00 5.42 11.61
C SER A 71 -13.56 5.94 11.47
N PRO A 72 -12.66 5.25 10.74
CA PRO A 72 -11.28 5.69 10.55
C PRO A 72 -11.09 7.10 9.97
N TYR A 73 -12.14 7.64 9.36
CA TYR A 73 -12.20 8.98 8.76
C TYR A 73 -12.95 10.02 9.58
N ASP A 74 -13.49 9.62 10.72
CA ASP A 74 -14.19 10.52 11.62
C ASP A 74 -13.18 11.50 12.24
N THR A 75 -13.45 12.81 12.15
CA THR A 75 -12.54 13.84 12.67
C THR A 75 -12.47 13.83 14.20
N HIS A 76 -13.41 13.18 14.88
CA HIS A 76 -13.37 12.96 16.31
C HIS A 76 -12.43 11.81 16.71
N LEU A 77 -11.96 11.00 15.75
CA LEU A 77 -11.00 9.92 15.98
C LEU A 77 -9.58 10.50 16.17
N ALA A 78 -9.32 11.04 17.36
CA ALA A 78 -8.04 11.66 17.71
C ALA A 78 -7.01 10.62 18.23
N LEU A 79 -6.50 9.78 17.33
CA LEU A 79 -5.52 8.75 17.66
C LEU A 79 -4.16 9.36 18.09
N SER A 80 -3.72 10.42 17.41
CA SER A 80 -2.43 11.08 17.68
C SER A 80 -2.30 11.65 19.09
N SER A 81 -3.40 12.08 19.71
CA SER A 81 -3.42 12.61 21.08
C SER A 81 -3.52 11.52 22.17
N LYS A 82 -3.75 10.27 21.79
CA LYS A 82 -3.95 9.12 22.69
C LYS A 82 -2.78 8.13 22.71
N ALA A 83 -1.57 8.61 22.38
CA ALA A 83 -0.35 7.79 22.32
C ALA A 83 -0.48 6.52 21.43
N SER A 84 -1.31 6.57 20.40
CA SER A 84 -1.45 5.49 19.43
C SER A 84 -0.25 5.42 18.47
N GLN A 85 0.02 4.24 17.93
CA GLN A 85 0.95 4.07 16.81
C GLN A 85 0.17 3.79 15.53
N LEU A 86 0.59 4.36 14.40
CA LEU A 86 -0.09 4.20 13.11
C LEU A 86 0.89 3.71 12.05
N ALA A 87 0.73 2.47 11.62
CA ALA A 87 1.44 1.92 10.46
C ALA A 87 0.67 2.31 9.20
N VAL A 88 1.33 2.95 8.22
CA VAL A 88 0.71 3.25 6.92
C VAL A 88 1.55 2.63 5.82
N PHE A 89 0.89 1.95 4.90
CA PHE A 89 1.52 1.33 3.75
C PHE A 89 0.75 1.64 2.47
N ARG A 90 1.49 1.70 1.35
CA ARG A 90 0.94 1.94 0.02
C ARG A 90 1.44 0.92 -1.02
N PRO A 91 1.10 -0.37 -0.88
CA PRO A 91 1.38 -1.41 -1.84
C PRO A 91 0.47 -1.26 -3.05
N LYS A 92 0.79 -1.98 -4.13
CA LYS A 92 -0.05 -1.99 -5.33
C LYS A 92 -0.96 -3.20 -5.38
N VAL A 93 -2.07 -3.04 -6.09
CA VAL A 93 -2.97 -4.14 -6.41
C VAL A 93 -2.21 -5.18 -7.25
N ASP A 94 -2.38 -6.45 -6.89
CA ASP A 94 -1.68 -7.63 -7.43
C ASP A 94 -0.20 -7.81 -7.03
N GLU A 95 0.31 -7.05 -6.05
CA GLU A 95 1.63 -7.29 -5.44
C GLU A 95 1.50 -7.94 -4.04
N ILE A 96 2.37 -8.90 -3.70
CA ILE A 96 2.46 -9.46 -2.34
C ILE A 96 3.43 -8.59 -1.53
N SER A 97 2.96 -8.02 -0.42
CA SER A 97 3.76 -7.21 0.49
C SER A 97 3.81 -7.83 1.89
N LEU A 98 4.96 -7.78 2.56
CA LEU A 98 5.13 -8.22 3.95
C LEU A 98 5.27 -6.99 4.86
N LEU A 99 4.36 -6.84 5.82
CA LEU A 99 4.46 -5.82 6.85
C LEU A 99 4.88 -6.45 8.18
N THR A 100 6.01 -5.99 8.72
CA THR A 100 6.46 -6.36 10.06
C THR A 100 6.32 -5.17 11.00
N ILE A 101 5.65 -5.36 12.13
CA ILE A 101 5.34 -4.28 13.08
C ILE A 101 5.95 -4.60 14.43
N ASN A 102 6.76 -3.68 14.93
CA ASN A 102 7.28 -3.72 16.30
C ASN A 102 6.58 -2.63 17.12
N THR A 103 5.63 -3.04 17.97
CA THR A 103 4.81 -2.12 18.77
C THR A 103 5.58 -1.46 19.92
N SER A 104 6.83 -1.86 20.18
CA SER A 104 7.65 -1.28 21.25
C SER A 104 8.42 -0.01 20.84
N THR A 105 8.67 0.20 19.55
CA THR A 105 9.51 1.32 19.05
C THR A 105 8.74 2.34 18.21
N GLY A 106 7.49 2.06 17.83
CA GLY A 106 6.65 2.96 17.03
C GLY A 106 7.23 3.31 15.65
N SER A 107 8.25 2.58 15.18
CA SER A 107 8.95 2.84 13.93
C SER A 107 8.55 1.81 12.87
N PHE A 108 8.26 2.30 11.68
CA PHE A 108 7.90 1.50 10.50
C PHE A 108 9.06 1.53 9.50
N SER A 109 9.53 0.37 9.08
CA SER A 109 10.34 0.23 7.86
C SER A 109 9.47 -0.45 6.81
N PRO A 110 9.14 0.23 5.70
CA PRO A 110 8.56 -0.41 4.53
C PRO A 110 9.55 -1.39 3.88
#